data_AF-A0AAJ2EC86-F1
#
_entry.id   AF-A0AAJ2EC86-F1
#
_cell.length_a   1.000
_cell.length_b   1.000
_cell.length_c   1.000
_cell.angle_alpha   90.00
_cell.angle_beta   90.00
_cell.angle_gamma   90.00
#
_symmetry.space_group_name_H-M   'P 1'
#
loop_
_entity.id
_entity.type
_entity.pdbx_description
1 polymer ?
#
loop_
_entity_poly.entity_id
_entity_poly.type
_entity_poly.pdbx_seq_one_letter_code
_entity_poly.pdbx_strand_id
1 'polypeptide(L)'
;MQNKYMTVSEKQTYLTSTLGEARHFLNLDVAARAESVWYKSFLTEPSVRSFFKRSVFEKGTVLKVSAITQVALAFVACVDDEPSEILPTAAAVQGVMKRADAFESALQAETSSWVPSGLQKSFSGQFRHLREAASAVKTRTAGRPAFEERRTFVLHLARALYEMCEDYPTSFIATVAARVWEDTESRAVRRILNDDERAAIERYVEDKRRQTAESEQVTHLLVARASISPKVLPSVAQPQTTGELFEAMLALANRFPDETDKIVAVDYLDMLRREIGLEPDFPEQ
;
A
#
# COMPACT_ATOMS: atom_id res chain seq x y z
N MET A 1 -22.22 20.53 29.88
CA MET A 1 -22.95 20.45 28.59
C MET A 1 -22.56 21.65 27.75
N GLN A 2 -21.77 21.44 26.70
CA GLN A 2 -21.66 22.36 25.57
C GLN A 2 -21.20 21.52 24.37
N ASN A 3 -22.19 21.04 23.61
CA ASN A 3 -21.96 20.39 22.33
C ASN A 3 -21.55 21.48 21.35
N LYS A 4 -20.25 21.60 21.08
CA LYS A 4 -19.70 22.54 20.12
C LYS A 4 -19.39 21.74 18.86
N TYR A 5 -20.28 21.83 17.87
CA TYR A 5 -20.02 21.25 16.55
C TYR A 5 -18.78 21.92 15.96
N MET A 6 -17.66 21.20 15.90
CA MET A 6 -16.47 21.68 15.21
C MET A 6 -16.78 21.96 13.74
N THR A 7 -16.39 23.14 13.29
CA THR A 7 -16.43 23.56 11.89
C THR A 7 -15.44 22.75 11.04
N VAL A 8 -15.67 22.66 9.73
CA VAL A 8 -14.80 21.91 8.80
C VAL A 8 -13.34 22.40 8.86
N SER A 9 -13.14 23.71 9.06
CA SER A 9 -11.81 24.32 9.20
C SER A 9 -11.08 23.87 10.46
N GLU A 10 -11.79 23.71 11.58
CA GLU A 10 -11.20 23.24 12.84
C GLU A 10 -10.75 21.78 12.71
N LYS A 11 -11.56 20.91 12.08
CA LYS A 11 -11.20 19.50 11.87
C LYS A 11 -9.96 19.32 10.99
N GLN A 12 -9.82 20.12 9.93
CA GLN A 12 -8.62 20.11 9.08
C GLN A 12 -7.38 20.57 9.86
N THR A 13 -7.55 21.54 10.76
CA THR A 13 -6.46 22.05 11.61
C THR A 13 -6.03 20.97 12.61
N TYR A 14 -6.98 20.26 13.23
CA TYR A 14 -6.69 19.15 14.13
C TYR A 14 -6.01 17.96 13.43
N LEU A 15 -6.47 17.60 12.23
CA LEU A 15 -5.83 16.57 11.41
C LEU A 15 -4.38 16.98 11.07
N THR A 16 -4.16 18.22 10.64
CA THR A 16 -2.81 18.72 10.30
C THR A 16 -1.88 18.74 11.51
N SER A 17 -2.35 19.18 12.67
CA SER A 17 -1.59 19.13 13.92
C SER A 17 -1.25 17.70 14.31
N THR A 18 -2.23 16.80 14.27
CA THR A 18 -2.09 15.38 14.59
C THR A 18 -1.09 14.70 13.64
N LEU A 19 -1.12 15.02 12.35
CA LEU A 19 -0.15 14.53 11.37
C LEU A 19 1.26 15.03 11.65
N GLY A 20 1.41 16.29 12.04
CA GLY A 20 2.69 16.85 12.47
C GLY A 20 3.27 16.10 13.67
N GLU A 21 2.44 15.82 14.67
CA GLU A 21 2.82 15.05 15.86
C GLU A 21 3.14 13.59 15.51
N ALA A 22 2.35 12.95 14.64
CA ALA A 22 2.59 11.58 14.17
C ALA A 22 3.91 11.46 13.39
N ARG A 23 4.17 12.37 12.44
CA ARG A 23 5.43 12.42 11.68
C ARG A 23 6.62 12.69 12.59
N HIS A 24 6.49 13.61 13.55
CA HIS A 24 7.53 13.86 14.54
C HIS A 24 7.82 12.60 15.37
N PHE A 25 6.78 11.92 15.86
CA PHE A 25 6.92 10.66 16.60
C PHE A 25 7.63 9.56 15.78
N LEU A 26 7.31 9.44 14.49
CA LEU A 26 7.97 8.48 13.60
C LEU A 26 9.45 8.81 13.34
N ASN A 27 9.85 10.08 13.41
CA ASN A 27 11.25 10.48 13.27
C ASN A 27 12.10 10.25 14.54
N LEU A 28 11.46 9.96 15.68
CA LEU A 28 12.18 9.61 16.92
C LEU A 28 12.71 8.17 16.86
N ASP A 29 13.84 7.94 17.53
CA ASP A 29 14.32 6.59 17.79
C ASP A 29 13.38 5.83 18.76
N VAL A 30 13.55 4.50 18.84
CA VAL A 30 12.64 3.64 19.63
C VAL A 30 12.63 4.01 21.12
N ALA A 31 13.76 4.47 21.68
CA ALA A 31 13.85 4.86 23.08
C ALA A 31 13.14 6.19 23.35
N ALA A 32 13.39 7.20 22.51
CA ALA A 32 12.75 8.50 22.55
C ALA A 32 11.24 8.43 22.28
N ARG A 33 10.77 7.48 21.45
CA ARG A 33 9.34 7.22 21.26
C ARG A 33 8.64 6.85 22.57
N ALA A 34 9.26 6.01 23.39
CA ALA A 34 8.70 5.60 24.69
C ALA A 34 8.56 6.76 25.69
N GLU A 35 9.38 7.80 25.54
CA GLU A 35 9.35 8.98 26.38
C GLU A 35 8.52 10.14 25.82
N SER A 36 8.15 10.06 24.53
CA SER A 36 7.42 11.10 23.83
C SER A 36 6.07 11.45 24.46
N VAL A 37 5.69 12.72 24.37
CA VAL A 37 4.38 13.23 24.81
C VAL A 37 3.26 12.52 24.05
N TRP A 38 3.45 12.29 22.75
CA TRP A 38 2.53 11.56 21.88
C TRP A 38 2.21 10.17 22.45
N TYR A 39 3.22 9.35 22.74
CA TYR A 39 3.03 8.02 23.34
C TYR A 39 2.35 8.09 24.71
N LYS A 40 2.85 8.94 25.61
CA LYS A 40 2.30 9.09 26.97
C LYS A 40 0.84 9.51 26.95
N SER A 41 0.45 10.38 26.02
CA SER A 41 -0.93 10.85 25.87
C SER A 41 -1.92 9.76 25.44
N PHE A 42 -1.48 8.69 24.78
CA PHE A 42 -2.34 7.53 24.55
C PHE A 42 -2.47 6.66 25.78
N LEU A 43 -1.42 6.55 26.59
CA LEU A 43 -1.46 5.76 27.82
C LEU A 43 -2.35 6.37 28.92
N THR A 44 -2.72 7.64 28.82
CA THR A 44 -3.70 8.23 29.74
C THR A 44 -5.13 7.76 29.43
N GLU A 45 -5.40 7.33 28.19
CA GLU A 45 -6.73 6.92 27.76
C GLU A 45 -7.16 5.56 28.37
N PRO A 46 -8.33 5.45 29.02
CA PRO A 46 -8.78 4.21 29.64
C PRO A 46 -8.91 3.03 28.67
N SER A 47 -9.41 3.26 27.46
CA SER A 47 -9.59 2.23 26.42
C SER A 47 -8.25 1.72 25.90
N VAL A 48 -7.26 2.60 25.73
CA VAL A 48 -5.90 2.24 25.33
C VAL A 48 -5.21 1.42 26.42
N ARG A 49 -5.32 1.83 27.69
CA ARG A 49 -4.80 1.04 28.81
C ARG A 49 -5.48 -0.33 28.90
N SER A 50 -6.79 -0.39 28.70
CA SER A 50 -7.56 -1.65 28.70
C SER A 50 -7.10 -2.58 27.57
N PHE A 51 -6.89 -2.04 26.36
CA PHE A 51 -6.34 -2.78 25.23
C PHE A 51 -4.96 -3.37 25.55
N PHE A 52 -4.03 -2.56 26.08
CA PHE A 52 -2.71 -3.07 26.43
C PHE A 52 -2.73 -4.10 27.55
N LYS A 53 -3.63 -3.97 28.54
CA LYS A 53 -3.78 -4.98 29.60
C LYS A 53 -4.37 -6.31 29.12
N ARG A 54 -5.16 -6.28 28.05
CA ARG A 54 -5.87 -7.47 27.52
C ARG A 54 -5.16 -8.12 26.33
N SER A 55 -4.05 -7.56 25.87
CA SER A 55 -3.30 -8.01 24.70
C SER A 55 -1.90 -8.49 25.08
N VAL A 56 -1.23 -9.12 24.11
CA VAL A 56 0.17 -9.56 24.19
C VAL A 56 1.16 -8.42 24.51
N PHE A 57 0.72 -7.16 24.40
CA PHE A 57 1.54 -5.97 24.61
C PHE A 57 1.65 -5.53 26.08
N GLU A 58 0.98 -6.19 27.03
CA GLU A 58 0.90 -5.74 28.44
C GLU A 58 2.28 -5.46 29.07
N LYS A 59 3.23 -6.37 28.87
CA LYS A 59 4.50 -6.40 29.62
C LYS A 59 5.67 -5.70 28.91
N GLY A 60 5.55 -5.39 27.62
CA GLY A 60 6.64 -4.85 26.81
C GLY A 60 6.44 -3.39 26.43
N THR A 61 7.30 -2.48 26.89
CA THR A 61 7.30 -1.09 26.42
C THR A 61 7.54 -1.01 24.91
N VAL A 62 8.46 -1.82 24.37
CA VAL A 62 8.75 -1.90 22.93
C VAL A 62 7.51 -2.31 22.12
N LEU A 63 6.74 -3.25 22.67
CA LEU A 63 5.51 -3.75 22.07
C LEU A 63 4.40 -2.69 22.07
N LYS A 64 4.23 -1.97 23.18
CA LYS A 64 3.30 -0.83 23.26
C LYS A 64 3.70 0.30 22.31
N VAL A 65 5.00 0.61 22.24
CA VAL A 65 5.55 1.60 21.30
C VAL A 65 5.32 1.15 19.86
N SER A 66 5.41 -0.15 19.55
CA SER A 66 5.12 -0.69 18.22
C SER A 66 3.65 -0.50 17.86
N ALA A 67 2.71 -0.80 18.76
CA ALA A 67 1.29 -0.55 18.52
C ALA A 67 0.97 0.94 18.30
N ILE A 68 1.59 1.84 19.08
CA ILE A 68 1.44 3.30 18.89
C ILE A 68 2.17 3.79 17.63
N THR A 69 3.22 3.10 17.18
CA THR A 69 3.86 3.35 15.88
C THR A 69 2.89 3.05 14.75
N GLN A 70 2.13 1.95 14.83
CA GLN A 70 1.09 1.65 13.84
C GLN A 70 -0.03 2.70 13.81
N VAL A 71 -0.37 3.29 14.96
CA VAL A 71 -1.27 4.45 15.01
C VAL A 71 -0.71 5.64 14.24
N ALA A 72 0.56 5.99 14.43
CA ALA A 72 1.18 7.10 13.72
C ALA A 72 1.28 6.82 12.21
N LEU A 73 1.63 5.60 11.81
CA LEU A 73 1.65 5.18 10.41
C LEU A 73 0.25 5.25 9.78
N ALA A 74 -0.80 4.83 10.50
CA ALA A 74 -2.17 4.93 10.01
C ALA A 74 -2.63 6.38 9.79
N PHE A 75 -2.21 7.32 10.64
CA PHE A 75 -2.46 8.75 10.41
C PHE A 75 -1.72 9.25 9.17
N VAL A 76 -0.46 8.85 8.97
CA VAL A 76 0.30 9.27 7.80
C VAL A 76 -0.31 8.71 6.51
N ALA A 77 -0.66 7.42 6.48
CA ALA A 77 -1.24 6.79 5.30
C ALA A 77 -2.60 7.37 4.90
N CYS A 78 -3.42 7.83 5.86
CA CYS A 78 -4.72 8.41 5.50
C CYS A 78 -4.63 9.72 4.72
N VAL A 79 -3.44 10.31 4.60
CA VAL A 79 -3.16 11.51 3.80
C VAL A 79 -2.21 11.25 2.64
N ASP A 80 -1.35 10.24 2.74
CA ASP A 80 -0.38 9.90 1.69
C ASP A 80 -0.93 8.85 0.68
N ASP A 81 -2.04 8.16 0.96
CA ASP A 81 -2.72 7.31 -0.03
C ASP A 81 -3.35 8.14 -1.16
N GLU A 82 -3.06 7.73 -2.40
CA GLU A 82 -3.61 8.29 -3.63
C GLU A 82 -5.15 8.30 -3.54
N PRO A 83 -5.81 9.44 -3.81
CA PRO A 83 -7.23 9.58 -3.54
C PRO A 83 -8.02 8.55 -4.36
N SER A 84 -8.70 7.64 -3.66
CA SER A 84 -9.89 6.99 -4.20
C SER A 84 -10.77 8.08 -4.81
N GLU A 85 -11.16 7.91 -6.08
CA GLU A 85 -11.89 8.92 -6.87
C GLU A 85 -12.85 9.73 -6.00
N ILE A 86 -12.63 11.04 -5.90
CA ILE A 86 -13.43 11.92 -5.04
C ILE A 86 -14.88 11.88 -5.53
N LEU A 87 -15.72 11.12 -4.81
CA LEU A 87 -17.13 11.02 -5.14
C LEU A 87 -17.80 12.40 -5.08
N PRO A 88 -18.62 12.78 -6.08
CA PRO A 88 -19.26 14.09 -6.12
C PRO A 88 -20.26 14.25 -4.96
N THR A 89 -20.50 15.49 -4.54
CA THR A 89 -21.53 15.75 -3.51
C THR A 89 -22.92 15.56 -4.11
N ALA A 90 -23.91 15.23 -3.26
CA ALA A 90 -25.32 15.17 -3.69
C ALA A 90 -25.79 16.48 -4.35
N ALA A 91 -25.30 17.63 -3.86
CA ALA A 91 -25.58 18.94 -4.45
C ALA A 91 -24.93 19.12 -5.84
N ALA A 92 -23.72 18.60 -6.05
CA ALA A 92 -23.06 18.64 -7.36
C ALA A 92 -23.81 17.76 -8.38
N VAL A 93 -24.19 16.54 -7.99
CA VAL A 93 -25.00 15.64 -8.83
C VAL A 93 -26.35 16.26 -9.16
N GLN A 94 -27.08 16.77 -8.15
CA GLN A 94 -28.34 17.48 -8.38
C GLN A 94 -28.16 18.74 -9.23
N GLY A 95 -27.03 19.45 -9.09
CA GLY A 95 -26.72 20.63 -9.90
C GLY A 95 -26.48 20.30 -11.38
N VAL A 96 -25.92 19.12 -11.68
CA VAL A 96 -25.81 18.63 -13.07
C VAL A 96 -27.19 18.26 -13.62
N MET A 97 -28.00 17.53 -12.84
CA MET A 97 -29.38 17.19 -13.25
C MET A 97 -30.23 18.43 -13.52
N LYS A 98 -30.20 19.43 -12.62
CA LYS A 98 -30.92 20.69 -12.80
C LYS A 98 -30.47 21.47 -14.02
N ARG A 99 -29.16 21.47 -14.34
CA ARG A 99 -28.64 22.12 -15.55
C ARG A 99 -29.11 21.41 -16.82
N ALA A 100 -29.17 20.08 -16.80
CA ALA A 100 -29.74 19.30 -17.90
C ALA A 100 -31.22 19.60 -18.09
N ASP A 101 -32.01 19.63 -17.01
CA ASP A 101 -33.45 19.97 -17.07
C ASP A 101 -33.67 21.42 -17.57
N ALA A 102 -32.86 22.37 -17.10
CA ALA A 102 -32.95 23.76 -17.50
C ALA A 102 -32.61 23.95 -18.99
N PHE A 103 -31.57 23.26 -19.47
CA PHE A 103 -31.19 23.30 -20.89
C PHE A 103 -32.22 22.60 -21.77
N GLU A 104 -32.74 21.43 -21.36
CA GLU A 104 -33.83 20.75 -22.06
C GLU A 104 -35.04 21.67 -22.16
N SER A 105 -35.45 22.29 -21.05
CA SER A 105 -36.58 23.24 -21.02
C SER A 105 -36.35 24.47 -21.91
N ALA A 106 -35.13 25.02 -21.90
CA ALA A 106 -34.77 26.15 -22.76
C ALA A 106 -34.84 25.78 -24.25
N LEU A 107 -34.38 24.59 -24.61
CA LEU A 107 -34.45 24.07 -25.98
C LEU A 107 -35.90 23.82 -26.43
N GLN A 108 -36.79 23.40 -25.50
CA GLN A 108 -38.22 23.22 -25.78
C GLN A 108 -38.97 24.54 -25.97
N ALA A 109 -38.58 25.58 -25.24
CA ALA A 109 -39.15 26.90 -25.33
C ALA A 109 -38.62 27.70 -26.54
N GLU A 110 -37.53 27.25 -27.15
CA GLU A 110 -36.90 27.91 -28.30
C GLU A 110 -37.74 27.69 -29.56
N THR A 111 -38.34 28.78 -30.05
CA THR A 111 -39.24 28.80 -31.21
C THR A 111 -38.60 29.44 -32.44
N SER A 112 -37.34 29.82 -32.34
CA SER A 112 -36.61 30.48 -33.42
C SER A 112 -36.45 29.61 -34.66
N SER A 113 -36.66 30.20 -35.83
CA SER A 113 -36.62 29.53 -37.14
C SER A 113 -35.24 28.99 -37.55
N TRP A 114 -34.16 29.39 -36.86
CA TRP A 114 -32.81 28.89 -37.11
C TRP A 114 -32.51 27.57 -36.38
N VAL A 115 -33.33 27.17 -35.42
CA VAL A 115 -33.16 25.91 -34.68
C VAL A 115 -33.79 24.76 -35.48
N PRO A 116 -33.04 23.70 -35.82
CA PRO A 116 -33.58 22.58 -36.58
C PRO A 116 -34.69 21.88 -35.81
N SER A 117 -35.82 21.63 -36.48
CA SER A 117 -37.03 21.00 -35.89
C SER A 117 -36.81 19.58 -35.33
N GLY A 118 -35.70 18.92 -35.71
CA GLY A 118 -35.30 17.60 -35.19
C GLY A 118 -34.33 17.64 -34.00
N LEU A 119 -33.74 18.80 -33.70
CA LEU A 119 -32.65 18.95 -32.71
C LEU A 119 -33.11 18.52 -31.30
N GLN A 120 -34.33 18.89 -30.93
CA GLN A 120 -34.92 18.52 -29.65
C GLN A 120 -35.05 16.99 -29.49
N LYS A 121 -35.45 16.29 -30.57
CA LYS A 121 -35.61 14.83 -30.55
C LYS A 121 -34.26 14.11 -30.47
N SER A 122 -33.18 14.68 -31.03
CA SER A 122 -31.85 14.08 -30.94
C SER A 122 -31.22 14.17 -29.55
N PHE A 123 -31.56 15.19 -28.76
CA PHE A 123 -30.97 15.39 -27.42
C PHE A 123 -31.81 14.80 -26.28
N SER A 124 -33.11 14.55 -26.47
CA SER A 124 -33.99 14.02 -25.40
C SER A 124 -33.47 12.71 -24.80
N GLY A 125 -32.99 11.79 -25.64
CA GLY A 125 -32.36 10.54 -25.19
C GLY A 125 -31.05 10.77 -24.42
N GLN A 126 -30.26 11.76 -24.83
CA GLN A 126 -29.00 12.09 -24.16
C GLN A 126 -29.21 12.75 -22.80
N PHE A 127 -30.19 13.66 -22.66
CA PHE A 127 -30.53 14.27 -21.37
C PHE A 127 -31.14 13.26 -20.40
N ARG A 128 -31.94 12.31 -20.90
CA ARG A 128 -32.45 11.20 -20.09
C ARG A 128 -31.32 10.31 -19.59
N HIS A 129 -30.44 9.87 -20.50
CA HIS A 129 -29.27 9.07 -20.15
C HIS A 129 -28.34 9.79 -19.17
N LEU A 130 -28.10 11.09 -19.36
CA LEU A 130 -27.27 11.88 -18.45
C LEU A 130 -27.89 11.99 -17.04
N ARG A 131 -29.22 12.12 -16.94
CA ARG A 131 -29.91 12.11 -15.64
C ARG A 131 -29.86 10.75 -14.96
N GLU A 132 -30.11 9.68 -15.71
CA GLU A 132 -30.05 8.30 -15.20
C GLU A 132 -28.62 7.95 -14.74
N ALA A 133 -27.62 8.24 -15.57
CA ALA A 133 -26.21 8.05 -15.25
C ALA A 133 -25.80 8.89 -14.03
N ALA A 134 -26.17 10.17 -13.97
CA ALA A 134 -25.88 11.03 -12.82
C ALA A 134 -26.56 10.54 -11.53
N SER A 135 -27.78 10.03 -11.61
CA SER A 135 -28.51 9.50 -10.45
C SER A 135 -27.92 8.20 -9.90
N ALA A 136 -27.23 7.42 -10.74
CA ALA A 136 -26.55 6.20 -10.35
C ALA A 136 -25.17 6.45 -9.69
N VAL A 137 -24.65 7.67 -9.76
CA VAL A 137 -23.38 8.04 -9.15
C VAL A 137 -23.50 8.02 -7.62
N LYS A 138 -22.62 7.27 -6.95
CA LYS A 138 -22.51 7.30 -5.48
C LYS A 138 -22.10 8.69 -5.02
N THR A 139 -22.89 9.32 -4.15
CA THR A 139 -22.64 10.68 -3.65
C THR A 139 -22.09 10.71 -2.24
N ARG A 140 -21.24 11.70 -1.94
CA ARG A 140 -20.85 12.03 -0.57
C ARG A 140 -21.78 13.08 0.07
N THR A 141 -21.96 12.98 1.39
CA THR A 141 -22.70 13.96 2.20
C THR A 141 -21.85 15.22 2.40
N ALA A 142 -22.40 16.40 2.08
CA ALA A 142 -21.69 17.68 2.23
C ALA A 142 -21.46 18.04 3.71
N GLY A 143 -20.30 18.60 4.05
CA GLY A 143 -20.03 19.23 5.35
C GLY A 143 -19.37 18.36 6.43
N ARG A 144 -18.95 17.12 6.14
CA ARG A 144 -18.10 16.30 7.03
C ARG A 144 -16.70 16.11 6.40
N PRO A 145 -15.61 15.98 7.21
CA PRO A 145 -14.32 15.53 6.69
C PRO A 145 -14.49 14.29 5.84
N ALA A 146 -13.62 14.08 4.85
CA ALA A 146 -13.75 12.96 3.93
C ALA A 146 -13.88 11.65 4.74
N PHE A 147 -15.01 10.95 4.55
CA PHE A 147 -15.21 9.61 5.11
C PHE A 147 -14.06 8.67 4.71
N GLU A 148 -13.43 8.95 3.56
CA GLU A 148 -12.24 8.28 3.03
C GLU A 148 -11.06 8.34 4.00
N GLU A 149 -10.59 9.52 4.45
CA GLU A 149 -9.43 9.61 5.36
C GLU A 149 -9.67 8.81 6.66
N ARG A 150 -10.88 8.95 7.23
CA ARG A 150 -11.28 8.18 8.42
C ARG A 150 -11.32 6.68 8.13
N ARG A 151 -11.88 6.28 6.99
CA ARG A 151 -11.98 4.89 6.56
C ARG A 151 -10.59 4.31 6.34
N THR A 152 -9.73 4.97 5.60
CA THR A 152 -8.32 4.59 5.36
C THR A 152 -7.56 4.44 6.67
N PHE A 153 -7.67 5.43 7.57
CA PHE A 153 -7.08 5.34 8.90
C PHE A 153 -7.54 4.07 9.65
N VAL A 154 -8.86 3.85 9.72
CA VAL A 154 -9.43 2.71 10.45
C VAL A 154 -9.02 1.39 9.81
N LEU A 155 -9.07 1.26 8.49
CA LEU A 155 -8.70 0.04 7.77
C LEU A 155 -7.20 -0.26 7.91
N HIS A 156 -6.35 0.75 7.77
CA HIS A 156 -4.91 0.56 7.88
C HIS A 156 -4.50 0.17 9.30
N LEU A 157 -5.05 0.85 10.32
CA LEU A 157 -4.80 0.52 11.71
C LEU A 157 -5.36 -0.87 12.05
N ALA A 158 -6.57 -1.21 11.60
CA ALA A 158 -7.15 -2.53 11.84
C ALA A 158 -6.29 -3.65 11.25
N ARG A 159 -5.80 -3.48 10.03
CA ARG A 159 -4.89 -4.43 9.38
C ARG A 159 -3.58 -4.61 10.15
N ALA A 160 -2.96 -3.51 10.57
CA ALA A 160 -1.72 -3.57 11.34
C ALA A 160 -1.92 -4.25 12.70
N LEU A 161 -3.04 -3.98 13.37
CA LEU A 161 -3.36 -4.62 14.66
C LEU A 161 -3.70 -6.10 14.49
N TYR A 162 -4.42 -6.48 13.44
CA TYR A 162 -4.70 -7.88 13.14
C TYR A 162 -3.40 -8.64 12.86
N GLU A 163 -2.46 -8.04 12.13
CA GLU A 163 -1.13 -8.64 11.90
C GLU A 163 -0.36 -8.86 13.20
N MET A 164 -0.47 -7.95 14.18
CA MET A 164 0.27 -8.01 15.44
C MET A 164 -0.37 -8.86 16.53
N CYS A 165 -1.71 -8.92 16.63
CA CYS A 165 -2.41 -9.60 17.72
C CYS A 165 -3.64 -10.41 17.31
N GLU A 166 -3.88 -10.62 16.01
CA GLU A 166 -4.97 -11.46 15.46
C GLU A 166 -6.38 -11.07 15.95
N ASP A 167 -6.56 -9.80 16.32
CA ASP A 167 -7.82 -9.27 16.83
C ASP A 167 -8.09 -7.86 16.29
N TYR A 168 -9.36 -7.45 16.32
CA TYR A 168 -9.85 -6.14 15.92
C TYR A 168 -10.31 -5.33 17.14
N PRO A 169 -9.39 -4.70 17.89
CA PRO A 169 -9.71 -3.99 19.13
C PRO A 169 -10.48 -2.70 18.85
N THR A 170 -11.80 -2.84 18.63
CA THR A 170 -12.68 -1.77 18.13
C THR A 170 -12.67 -0.54 19.04
N SER A 171 -12.66 -0.75 20.36
CA SER A 171 -12.61 0.35 21.33
C SER A 171 -11.29 1.12 21.29
N PHE A 172 -10.17 0.44 21.03
CA PHE A 172 -8.88 1.09 20.86
C PHE A 172 -8.87 1.94 19.59
N ILE A 173 -9.26 1.35 18.46
CA ILE A 173 -9.33 2.02 17.16
C ILE A 173 -10.25 3.25 17.24
N ALA A 174 -11.43 3.12 17.88
CA ALA A 174 -12.37 4.22 18.07
C ALA A 174 -11.75 5.37 18.87
N THR A 175 -11.10 5.08 20.01
CA THR A 175 -10.47 6.13 20.83
C THR A 175 -9.35 6.86 20.10
N VAL A 176 -8.52 6.13 19.35
CA VAL A 176 -7.44 6.76 18.59
C VAL A 176 -8.01 7.61 17.45
N ALA A 177 -8.98 7.09 16.69
CA ALA A 177 -9.64 7.83 15.61
C ALA A 177 -10.37 9.08 16.13
N ALA A 178 -10.95 9.01 17.34
CA ALA A 178 -11.67 10.12 17.96
C ALA A 178 -10.80 11.35 18.24
N ARG A 179 -9.46 11.25 18.21
CA ARG A 179 -8.57 12.43 18.31
C ARG A 179 -8.74 13.42 17.17
N VAL A 180 -9.02 12.93 15.97
CA VAL A 180 -9.21 13.76 14.77
C VAL A 180 -10.69 13.80 14.39
N TRP A 181 -11.36 12.67 14.54
CA TRP A 181 -12.75 12.49 14.16
C TRP A 181 -13.59 12.15 15.39
N GLU A 182 -13.90 13.15 16.21
CA GLU A 182 -14.61 13.03 17.51
C GLU A 182 -15.87 12.15 17.47
N ASP A 183 -16.58 12.11 16.33
CA ASP A 183 -17.77 11.29 16.11
C ASP A 183 -17.47 9.81 15.80
N THR A 184 -16.22 9.37 15.93
CA THR A 184 -15.80 8.00 15.65
C THR A 184 -15.95 7.12 16.88
N GLU A 185 -17.18 6.68 17.11
CA GLU A 185 -17.50 5.70 18.14
C GLU A 185 -17.27 4.26 17.66
N SER A 186 -17.26 3.30 18.59
CA SER A 186 -17.14 1.87 18.28
C SER A 186 -18.15 1.38 17.24
N ARG A 187 -19.36 1.96 17.19
CA ARG A 187 -20.37 1.63 16.18
C ARG A 187 -19.97 2.10 14.78
N ALA A 188 -19.34 3.27 14.66
CA ALA A 188 -18.82 3.78 13.40
C ALA A 188 -17.65 2.91 12.91
N VAL A 189 -16.75 2.52 13.81
CA VAL A 189 -15.64 1.60 13.50
C VAL A 189 -16.16 0.25 13.02
N ARG A 190 -17.17 -0.35 13.68
CA ARG A 190 -17.79 -1.61 13.22
C ARG A 190 -18.49 -1.49 11.87
N ARG A 191 -19.04 -0.32 11.54
CA ARG A 191 -19.64 -0.08 10.22
C ARG A 191 -18.57 -0.02 9.14
N ILE A 192 -17.41 0.56 9.45
CA ILE A 192 -16.26 0.61 8.54
C ILE A 192 -15.64 -0.78 8.38
N LEU A 193 -15.42 -1.49 9.50
CA LEU A 193 -14.95 -2.86 9.61
C LEU A 193 -16.11 -3.86 9.59
N ASN A 194 -16.86 -3.86 8.49
CA ASN A 194 -17.88 -4.88 8.24
C ASN A 194 -17.23 -6.25 8.01
N ASP A 195 -18.06 -7.30 7.90
CA ASP A 195 -17.56 -8.67 7.78
C ASP A 195 -16.74 -8.88 6.50
N ASP A 196 -17.09 -8.20 5.41
CA ASP A 196 -16.35 -8.25 4.14
C ASP A 196 -14.94 -7.67 4.27
N GLU A 197 -14.79 -6.51 4.92
CA GLU A 197 -13.50 -5.86 5.15
C GLU A 197 -12.63 -6.67 6.12
N ARG A 198 -13.23 -7.27 7.15
CA ARG A 198 -12.51 -8.18 8.06
C ARG A 198 -11.98 -9.39 7.30
N ALA A 199 -12.83 -10.04 6.50
CA ALA A 199 -12.41 -11.17 5.67
C ALA A 199 -11.33 -10.76 4.65
N ALA A 200 -11.39 -9.56 4.10
CA ALA A 200 -10.37 -9.03 3.20
C ALA A 200 -9.02 -8.81 3.92
N ILE A 201 -9.03 -8.25 5.13
CA ILE A 201 -7.83 -8.07 5.96
C ILE A 201 -7.24 -9.43 6.35
N GLU A 202 -8.07 -10.39 6.76
CA GLU A 202 -7.65 -11.76 7.11
C GLU A 202 -6.93 -12.44 5.94
N ARG A 203 -7.54 -12.44 4.75
CA ARG A 203 -6.92 -12.98 3.53
C ARG A 203 -5.62 -12.27 3.20
N TYR A 204 -5.60 -10.94 3.28
CA TYR A 204 -4.41 -10.16 2.99
C TYR A 204 -3.25 -10.55 3.93
N VAL A 205 -3.51 -10.66 5.23
CA VAL A 205 -2.48 -11.00 6.22
C VAL A 205 -2.01 -12.44 6.04
N GLU A 206 -2.91 -13.37 5.73
CA GLU A 206 -2.55 -14.76 5.43
C GLU A 206 -1.68 -14.88 4.16
N ASP A 207 -2.07 -14.19 3.08
CA ASP A 207 -1.28 -14.14 1.84
C ASP A 207 0.11 -13.54 2.08
N LYS A 208 0.21 -12.48 2.89
CA LYS A 208 1.50 -11.88 3.28
C LYS A 208 2.36 -12.84 4.09
N ARG A 209 1.78 -13.54 5.07
CA ARG A 209 2.49 -14.57 5.87
C ARG A 209 3.02 -15.67 4.96
N ARG A 210 2.19 -16.16 4.03
CA ARG A 210 2.60 -17.16 3.04
C ARG A 210 3.75 -16.68 2.15
N GLN A 211 3.65 -15.48 1.59
CA GLN A 211 4.73 -14.90 0.75
C GLN A 211 6.04 -14.74 1.54
N THR A 212 5.95 -14.38 2.82
CA THR A 212 7.12 -14.24 3.69
C THR A 212 7.78 -15.60 3.93
N ALA A 213 6.99 -16.64 4.22
CA ALA A 213 7.48 -18.00 4.39
C ALA A 213 8.12 -18.56 3.09
N GLU A 214 7.50 -18.30 1.94
CA GLU A 214 8.05 -18.69 0.62
C GLU A 214 9.40 -17.97 0.35
N SER A 215 9.50 -16.68 0.64
CA SER A 215 10.73 -15.89 0.52
C SER A 215 11.84 -16.37 1.46
N GLU A 216 11.51 -16.64 2.71
CA GLU A 216 12.45 -17.20 3.71
C GLU A 216 12.95 -18.57 3.26
N GLN A 217 12.07 -19.43 2.75
CA GLN A 217 12.44 -20.74 2.24
C GLN A 217 13.42 -20.64 1.05
N VAL A 218 13.16 -19.73 0.10
CA VAL A 218 14.08 -19.47 -1.02
C VAL A 218 15.44 -18.98 -0.50
N THR A 219 15.44 -18.06 0.45
CA THR A 219 16.67 -17.52 1.06
C THR A 219 17.46 -18.63 1.76
N HIS A 220 16.80 -19.49 2.55
CA HIS A 220 17.44 -20.62 3.20
C HIS A 220 18.03 -21.62 2.20
N LEU A 221 17.35 -21.90 1.08
CA LEU A 221 17.87 -22.75 0.02
C LEU A 221 19.10 -22.15 -0.67
N LEU A 222 19.11 -20.84 -0.92
CA LEU A 222 20.27 -20.14 -1.49
C LEU A 222 21.46 -20.14 -0.53
N VAL A 223 21.24 -19.87 0.75
CA VAL A 223 22.29 -19.93 1.78
C VAL A 223 22.83 -21.35 1.92
N ALA A 224 21.95 -22.36 1.95
CA ALA A 224 22.36 -23.76 2.00
C ALA A 224 23.20 -24.14 0.76
N ARG A 225 22.80 -23.70 -0.44
CA ARG A 225 23.57 -23.92 -1.67
C ARG A 225 24.92 -23.22 -1.65
N ALA A 226 25.00 -21.99 -1.14
CA ALA A 226 26.25 -21.26 -1.01
C ALA A 226 27.18 -21.81 0.09
N SER A 227 26.61 -22.48 1.09
CA SER A 227 27.33 -23.09 2.22
C SER A 227 27.84 -24.50 1.94
N ILE A 228 27.43 -25.11 0.82
CA ILE A 228 28.10 -26.32 0.31
C ILE A 228 29.47 -25.87 -0.20
N SER A 229 30.52 -26.13 0.60
CA SER A 229 31.90 -26.01 0.14
C SER A 229 32.03 -26.72 -1.20
N PRO A 230 32.54 -26.07 -2.26
CA PRO A 230 32.71 -26.71 -3.55
C PRO A 230 33.49 -28.00 -3.32
N LYS A 231 32.88 -29.13 -3.70
CA LYS A 231 33.45 -30.47 -3.55
C LYS A 231 34.74 -30.49 -4.34
N VAL A 232 35.86 -30.37 -3.62
CA VAL A 232 37.23 -30.42 -4.14
C VAL A 232 37.42 -29.44 -5.30
N LEU A 233 37.95 -28.25 -5.01
CA LEU A 233 38.75 -27.57 -6.02
C LEU A 233 39.85 -28.58 -6.43
N PRO A 234 39.91 -29.05 -7.68
CA PRO A 234 41.15 -29.68 -8.13
C PRO A 234 42.24 -28.68 -7.79
N SER A 235 43.34 -29.14 -7.19
CA SER A 235 44.52 -28.31 -7.02
C SER A 235 44.88 -27.78 -8.41
N VAL A 236 44.45 -26.55 -8.69
CA VAL A 236 44.82 -25.87 -9.91
C VAL A 236 46.27 -25.53 -9.67
N ALA A 237 47.17 -26.35 -10.24
CA ALA A 237 48.53 -25.91 -10.46
C ALA A 237 48.42 -24.53 -11.12
N GLN A 238 49.02 -23.50 -10.50
CA GLN A 238 48.96 -22.16 -11.06
C GLN A 238 49.42 -22.26 -12.52
N PRO A 239 48.55 -21.92 -13.50
CA PRO A 239 48.89 -22.05 -14.91
C PRO A 239 50.10 -21.15 -15.17
N GLN A 240 51.22 -21.75 -15.56
CA GLN A 240 52.46 -21.02 -15.83
C GLN A 240 52.50 -20.51 -17.27
N THR A 241 51.59 -21.00 -18.11
CA THR A 241 51.47 -20.58 -19.51
C THR A 241 50.05 -20.11 -19.83
N THR A 242 49.93 -19.23 -20.82
CA THR A 242 48.62 -18.74 -21.30
C THR A 242 47.71 -19.87 -21.76
N GLY A 243 48.26 -20.95 -22.35
CA GLY A 243 47.49 -22.12 -22.75
C GLY A 243 46.83 -22.86 -21.58
N GLU A 244 47.57 -23.08 -20.50
CA GLU A 244 47.03 -23.72 -19.27
C GLU A 244 45.94 -22.86 -18.62
N LEU A 245 46.03 -21.54 -18.73
CA LEU A 245 45.02 -20.61 -18.23
C LEU A 245 43.71 -20.74 -19.04
N PHE A 246 43.79 -20.88 -20.37
CA PHE A 246 42.61 -21.10 -21.21
C PHE A 246 41.95 -22.45 -20.94
N GLU A 247 42.72 -23.52 -20.74
CA GLU A 247 42.17 -24.84 -20.36
C GLU A 247 41.44 -24.77 -19.00
N ALA A 248 41.99 -24.03 -18.03
CA ALA A 248 41.31 -23.81 -16.75
C ALA A 248 40.01 -23.01 -16.91
N MET A 249 39.98 -22.00 -17.78
CA MET A 249 38.77 -21.21 -18.07
C MET A 249 37.70 -22.04 -18.78
N LEU A 250 38.08 -22.88 -19.74
CA LEU A 250 37.18 -23.82 -20.41
C LEU A 250 36.60 -24.85 -19.44
N ALA A 251 37.41 -25.37 -18.52
CA ALA A 251 36.95 -26.28 -17.48
C ALA A 251 35.96 -25.62 -16.51
N LEU A 252 36.07 -24.30 -16.29
CA LEU A 252 35.10 -23.53 -15.49
C LEU A 252 33.82 -23.22 -16.27
N ALA A 253 33.92 -22.82 -17.54
CA ALA A 253 32.75 -22.57 -18.40
C ALA A 253 31.87 -23.82 -18.56
N ASN A 254 32.49 -25.00 -18.69
CA ASN A 254 31.79 -26.28 -18.77
C ASN A 254 31.02 -26.69 -17.50
N ARG A 255 31.17 -25.96 -16.39
CA ARG A 255 30.46 -26.20 -15.13
C ARG A 255 29.22 -25.33 -14.96
N PHE A 256 28.88 -24.48 -15.93
CA PHE A 256 27.64 -23.72 -15.85
C PHE A 256 26.42 -24.66 -15.88
N PRO A 257 25.43 -24.44 -14.99
CA PRO A 257 24.26 -25.32 -14.87
C PRO A 257 23.23 -25.08 -15.97
N ASP A 258 23.26 -23.92 -16.63
CA ASP A 258 22.45 -23.61 -17.81
C ASP A 258 23.22 -23.96 -19.07
N GLU A 259 22.61 -24.75 -19.96
CA GLU A 259 23.28 -25.25 -21.15
C GLU A 259 23.53 -24.14 -22.18
N THR A 260 22.69 -23.09 -22.19
CA THR A 260 22.85 -21.93 -23.09
C THR A 260 24.06 -21.11 -22.67
N ASP A 261 24.17 -20.82 -21.37
CA ASP A 261 25.30 -20.05 -20.82
C ASP A 261 26.62 -20.81 -20.98
N LYS A 262 26.58 -22.14 -20.82
CA LYS A 262 27.72 -23.02 -21.07
C LYS A 262 28.19 -22.96 -22.52
N ILE A 263 27.29 -23.08 -23.50
CA ILE A 263 27.62 -23.03 -24.93
C ILE A 263 28.24 -21.68 -25.28
N VAL A 264 27.62 -20.57 -24.86
CA VAL A 264 28.10 -19.21 -25.16
C VAL A 264 29.48 -18.97 -24.53
N ALA A 265 29.69 -19.41 -23.30
CA ALA A 265 30.96 -19.23 -22.61
C ALA A 265 32.10 -20.05 -23.24
N VAL A 266 31.82 -21.29 -23.67
CA VAL A 266 32.80 -22.13 -24.36
C VAL A 266 33.14 -21.55 -25.74
N ASP A 267 32.14 -21.18 -26.54
CA ASP A 267 32.35 -20.61 -27.87
C ASP A 267 33.18 -19.31 -27.82
N TYR A 268 32.92 -18.47 -26.83
CA TYR A 268 33.68 -17.23 -26.64
C TYR A 268 35.14 -17.48 -26.25
N LEU A 269 35.40 -18.48 -25.40
CA LEU A 269 36.76 -18.85 -25.01
C LEU A 269 37.54 -19.48 -26.18
N ASP A 270 36.88 -20.29 -27.01
CA ASP A 270 37.48 -20.86 -28.21
C ASP A 270 37.77 -19.77 -29.27
N MET A 271 36.88 -18.81 -29.44
CA MET A 271 37.12 -17.64 -30.30
C MET A 271 38.34 -16.84 -29.82
N LEU A 272 38.41 -16.54 -28.52
CA LEU A 272 39.54 -15.82 -27.94
C LEU A 272 40.85 -16.60 -28.08
N ARG A 273 40.84 -17.92 -27.92
CA ARG A 273 42.00 -18.80 -28.09
C ARG A 273 42.57 -18.70 -29.51
N ARG A 274 41.71 -18.62 -30.52
CA ARG A 274 42.10 -18.41 -31.93
C ARG A 274 42.64 -17.01 -32.17
N GLU A 275 41.97 -15.97 -31.67
CA GLU A 275 42.39 -14.57 -31.86
C GLU A 275 43.79 -14.27 -31.32
N ILE A 276 44.20 -14.93 -30.23
CA ILE A 276 45.53 -14.75 -29.64
C ILE A 276 46.58 -15.74 -30.19
N GLY A 277 46.22 -16.54 -31.20
CA GLY A 277 47.13 -17.46 -31.90
C GLY A 277 47.59 -18.67 -31.07
N LEU A 278 46.80 -19.11 -30.08
CA LEU A 278 47.10 -20.31 -29.29
C LEU A 278 46.69 -21.62 -29.99
N GLU A 279 45.89 -21.54 -31.04
CA GLU A 279 45.49 -22.68 -31.86
C GLU A 279 45.62 -22.29 -33.35
N PRO A 280 46.15 -23.15 -34.23
CA PRO A 280 46.23 -22.85 -35.65
C PRO A 280 44.83 -22.75 -36.26
N ASP A 281 44.65 -21.82 -37.20
CA ASP A 281 43.35 -21.52 -37.84
C ASP A 281 42.69 -22.71 -38.56
N PHE A 282 43.39 -23.84 -38.70
CA PHE A 282 42.87 -25.09 -39.26
C PHE A 282 43.46 -26.31 -38.53
N PRO A 283 42.69 -27.40 -38.33
CA PRO A 283 43.23 -28.66 -37.83
C PRO A 283 44.26 -29.22 -38.81
N GLU A 284 45.38 -29.74 -38.31
CA GLU A 284 46.35 -30.49 -39.11
C GLU A 284 45.63 -31.71 -39.74
N GLN A 285 45.82 -31.89 -41.06
CA GLN A 285 45.31 -33.05 -41.82
C GLN A 285 46.07 -34.33 -41.47
#